data_AF-A0A357F2B9-F1
#
_entry.id   AF-A0A357F2B9-F1
#
_cell.length_a   1.000
_cell.length_b   1.000
_cell.length_c   1.000
_cell.angle_alpha   90.00
_cell.angle_beta   90.00
_cell.angle_gamma   90.00
#
_symmetry.space_group_name_H-M   'P 1'
#
loop_
_entity.id
_entity.type
_entity.pdbx_description
1 polymer ?
#
loop_
_entity_poly.entity_id
_entity_poly.type
_entity_poly.pdbx_seq_one_letter_code
_entity_poly.pdbx_strand_id
1 'polypeptide(L)'
;MFKGMFRNFGVYLLLFTFTLGLVGTLPPAASAQKKDDGDKQDDKSKTAQQKPVSTKRLSTMENPDMIGKRKVNSGTDKIFGWLGGSQSTEIAIGRQLALEVEQQAKIVQDPLIAEYVNRVGQNIVLHSDAKLPFTIKVIESPEVNAFALPGGFFFVNTGLIMAADNESELAGVMAHEIAHVVARHAMENQGKMQAINYGLIG
;
A
#
# COMPACT_ATOMS: atom_id res chain seq x y z
N MET A 1 28.84 -8.75 -40.89
CA MET A 1 29.43 -10.01 -40.42
C MET A 1 29.24 -10.07 -38.91
N PHE A 2 28.51 -11.08 -38.46
CA PHE A 2 28.02 -11.36 -37.10
C PHE A 2 29.13 -11.70 -36.09
N LYS A 3 28.80 -11.54 -34.80
CA LYS A 3 29.32 -12.15 -33.54
C LYS A 3 29.71 -11.03 -32.56
N GLY A 4 29.23 -10.94 -31.32
CA GLY A 4 28.56 -11.81 -30.35
C GLY A 4 28.80 -11.11 -28.98
N MET A 5 28.27 -11.44 -27.82
CA MET A 5 27.29 -12.39 -27.33
C MET A 5 27.16 -12.03 -25.84
N PHE A 6 25.92 -11.88 -25.38
CA PHE A 6 25.44 -11.91 -24.00
C PHE A 6 26.42 -12.34 -22.89
N ARG A 7 26.46 -11.56 -21.80
CA ARG A 7 26.65 -12.09 -20.43
C ARG A 7 26.15 -11.13 -19.33
N ASN A 8 24.99 -11.50 -18.78
CA ASN A 8 24.53 -11.46 -17.39
C ASN A 8 24.71 -10.17 -16.56
N PHE A 9 23.70 -9.29 -16.60
CA PHE A 9 23.37 -8.40 -15.47
C PHE A 9 22.27 -9.06 -14.64
N GLY A 10 22.61 -9.48 -13.43
CA GLY A 10 21.68 -9.99 -12.43
C GLY A 10 21.62 -9.01 -11.27
N VAL A 11 20.68 -8.06 -11.34
CA VAL A 11 20.19 -7.33 -10.16
C VAL A 11 18.68 -7.60 -10.14
N TYR A 12 18.28 -8.55 -9.29
CA TYR A 12 16.88 -8.87 -9.07
C TYR A 12 16.22 -7.72 -8.29
N LEU A 13 15.66 -6.76 -9.02
CA LEU A 13 14.64 -5.85 -8.48
C LEU A 13 13.31 -6.61 -8.51
N LEU A 14 12.85 -7.04 -7.34
CA LEU A 14 11.55 -7.71 -7.16
C LEU A 14 10.42 -6.70 -7.39
N LEU A 15 9.97 -6.58 -8.63
CA LEU A 15 8.72 -5.92 -9.00
C LEU A 15 7.60 -6.97 -8.97
N PHE A 16 6.63 -6.82 -8.06
CA PHE A 16 5.41 -7.64 -8.05
C PHE A 16 4.28 -6.83 -8.68
N THR A 17 3.94 -7.15 -9.93
CA THR A 17 2.68 -6.75 -10.56
C THR A 17 1.68 -7.91 -10.42
N PHE A 18 0.47 -7.65 -9.92
CA PHE A 18 -0.58 -8.66 -9.78
C PHE A 18 -1.74 -8.32 -10.73
N THR A 19 -1.96 -9.18 -11.72
CA THR A 19 -3.09 -9.11 -12.65
C THR A 19 -4.28 -9.89 -12.08
N LEU A 20 -5.43 -9.22 -11.86
CA LEU A 20 -6.69 -9.89 -11.54
C LEU A 20 -7.48 -10.18 -12.82
N GLY A 21 -7.85 -11.45 -12.99
CA GLY A 21 -8.86 -11.85 -13.95
C GLY A 21 -9.42 -13.22 -13.60
N LEU A 22 -10.67 -13.28 -13.14
CA LEU A 22 -11.64 -14.26 -13.63
C LEU A 22 -13.07 -13.90 -13.20
N VAL A 23 -13.92 -13.74 -14.21
CA VAL A 23 -15.38 -13.61 -14.14
C VAL A 23 -15.99 -14.98 -13.80
N GLY A 24 -16.92 -15.02 -12.84
CA GLY A 24 -17.69 -16.20 -12.46
C GLY A 24 -19.19 -15.94 -12.56
N THR A 25 -19.89 -16.80 -13.28
CA THR A 25 -21.29 -16.72 -13.73
C THR A 25 -22.31 -17.14 -12.65
N LEU A 26 -23.49 -16.49 -12.63
CA LEU A 26 -24.65 -16.81 -11.80
C LEU A 26 -25.57 -17.88 -12.47
N PRO A 27 -26.22 -18.79 -11.71
CA PRO A 27 -27.32 -19.62 -12.23
C PRO A 27 -28.72 -19.05 -11.88
N PRO A 28 -29.79 -19.45 -12.61
CA PRO A 28 -31.10 -18.80 -12.57
C PRO A 28 -32.11 -19.38 -11.57
N ALA A 29 -33.14 -18.57 -11.30
CA ALA A 29 -34.28 -18.82 -10.41
C ALA A 29 -35.18 -20.00 -10.85
N ALA A 30 -35.69 -20.74 -9.86
CA ALA A 30 -36.75 -21.73 -10.02
C ALA A 30 -37.96 -21.37 -9.14
N SER A 31 -39.12 -21.31 -9.80
CA SER A 31 -40.46 -21.02 -9.29
C SER A 31 -41.15 -22.23 -8.64
N ALA A 32 -41.91 -21.99 -7.57
CA ALA A 32 -42.99 -22.90 -7.14
C ALA A 32 -44.16 -22.14 -6.46
N GLN A 33 -45.31 -22.15 -7.16
CA GLN A 33 -46.70 -21.94 -6.69
C GLN A 33 -47.12 -23.06 -5.72
N LYS A 34 -48.17 -23.07 -4.88
CA LYS A 34 -49.34 -22.21 -4.54
C LYS A 34 -50.09 -22.97 -3.41
N LYS A 35 -50.78 -22.29 -2.48
CA LYS A 35 -52.20 -22.52 -2.12
C LYS A 35 -52.68 -21.67 -0.92
N ASP A 36 -53.85 -21.09 -1.16
CA ASP A 36 -54.71 -20.25 -0.33
C ASP A 36 -55.27 -20.97 0.90
N ASP A 37 -55.59 -20.21 1.95
CA ASP A 37 -56.99 -19.91 2.35
C ASP A 37 -57.02 -19.15 3.70
N GLY A 38 -57.90 -18.14 3.81
CA GLY A 38 -58.50 -17.75 5.10
C GLY A 38 -58.23 -16.34 5.63
N ASP A 39 -59.14 -15.43 5.31
CA ASP A 39 -59.36 -14.07 5.81
C ASP A 39 -59.46 -13.93 7.35
N LYS A 40 -58.85 -12.88 7.90
CA LYS A 40 -59.43 -11.99 8.93
C LYS A 40 -58.53 -10.77 9.25
N GLN A 41 -59.12 -9.61 9.02
CA GLN A 41 -58.65 -8.26 9.35
C GLN A 41 -58.75 -7.95 10.85
N ASP A 42 -57.61 -7.69 11.49
CA ASP A 42 -57.53 -7.10 12.82
C ASP A 42 -56.44 -6.01 12.83
N ASP A 43 -56.83 -4.78 12.50
CA ASP A 43 -56.02 -3.58 12.62
C ASP A 43 -55.67 -3.28 14.08
N LYS A 44 -54.40 -3.50 14.46
CA LYS A 44 -53.78 -2.91 15.66
C LYS A 44 -52.35 -2.50 15.36
N SER A 45 -52.20 -1.22 15.07
CA SER A 45 -50.99 -0.42 15.24
C SER A 45 -50.17 -0.89 16.45
N LYS A 46 -48.97 -1.44 16.16
CA LYS A 46 -47.93 -1.67 17.16
C LYS A 46 -46.62 -1.11 16.63
N THR A 47 -46.25 0.00 17.25
CA THR A 47 -44.93 0.64 17.24
C THR A 47 -43.81 -0.40 17.16
N ALA A 48 -43.17 -0.50 16.00
CA ALA A 48 -41.98 -1.32 15.81
C ALA A 48 -40.83 -0.68 16.59
N GLN A 49 -40.54 -1.27 17.75
CA GLN A 49 -39.36 -0.99 18.55
C GLN A 49 -38.11 -1.07 17.68
N GLN A 50 -37.41 0.06 17.58
CA GLN A 50 -36.05 0.13 17.06
C GLN A 50 -35.17 -0.83 17.89
N LYS A 51 -34.60 -1.85 17.23
CA LYS A 51 -33.48 -2.61 17.81
C LYS A 51 -32.30 -1.66 17.99
N PRO A 52 -31.60 -1.65 19.13
CA PRO A 52 -30.47 -0.76 19.33
C PRO A 52 -29.36 -1.15 18.35
N VAL A 53 -28.93 -0.18 17.53
CA VAL A 53 -27.71 -0.32 16.71
C VAL A 53 -26.56 -0.53 17.69
N SER A 54 -25.96 -1.73 17.67
CA SER A 54 -24.80 -2.02 18.48
C SER A 54 -23.65 -1.11 18.05
N THR A 55 -23.37 -0.07 18.82
CA THR A 55 -22.15 0.73 18.74
C THR A 55 -20.97 -0.12 19.19
N LYS A 56 -20.48 -1.00 18.32
CA LYS A 56 -19.19 -1.66 18.51
C LYS A 56 -18.14 -0.55 18.47
N ARG A 57 -17.59 -0.18 19.63
CA ARG A 57 -16.49 0.78 19.71
C ARG A 57 -15.36 0.24 18.83
N LEU A 58 -15.00 0.98 17.78
CA LEU A 58 -13.89 0.63 16.90
C LEU A 58 -12.65 0.39 17.75
N SER A 59 -11.91 -0.68 17.45
CA SER A 59 -10.65 -0.94 18.15
C SER A 59 -9.64 0.17 17.88
N THR A 60 -8.60 0.30 18.71
CA THR A 60 -7.57 1.35 18.57
C THR A 60 -6.92 1.37 17.18
N MET A 61 -6.88 0.22 16.49
CA MET A 61 -6.34 0.10 15.14
C MET A 61 -7.36 0.53 14.06
N GLU A 62 -8.65 0.33 14.29
CA GLU A 62 -9.73 0.61 13.33
C GLU A 62 -10.28 2.03 13.46
N ASN A 63 -10.02 2.73 14.57
CA ASN A 63 -10.52 4.09 14.79
C ASN A 63 -9.72 5.13 13.96
N PRO A 64 -10.37 5.90 13.06
CA PRO A 64 -9.72 6.98 12.30
C PRO A 64 -9.12 8.08 13.18
N ASP A 65 -9.70 8.38 14.35
CA ASP A 65 -9.19 9.40 15.27
C ASP A 65 -7.82 9.04 15.87
N MET A 66 -7.40 7.78 15.72
CA MET A 66 -6.13 7.27 16.21
C MET A 66 -5.00 7.32 15.18
N ILE A 67 -5.26 7.73 13.93
CA ILE A 67 -4.23 7.94 12.92
C ILE A 67 -3.11 8.84 13.48
N GLY A 68 -1.86 8.44 13.27
CA GLY A 68 -0.68 9.09 13.82
C GLY A 68 -0.39 8.73 15.28
N LYS A 69 -1.30 8.07 16.01
CA LYS A 69 -1.10 7.65 17.41
C LYS A 69 -1.07 6.14 17.59
N ARG A 70 -1.37 5.37 16.53
CA ARG A 70 -1.30 3.91 16.55
C ARG A 70 0.15 3.43 16.62
N LYS A 71 0.36 2.31 17.33
CA LYS A 71 1.62 1.56 17.30
C LYS A 71 1.53 0.44 16.26
N VAL A 72 1.55 0.83 14.99
CA VAL A 72 1.46 -0.09 13.84
C VAL A 72 2.57 -1.14 13.83
N ASN A 73 3.74 -0.83 14.39
CA ASN A 73 4.90 -1.73 14.34
C ASN A 73 5.17 -2.51 15.65
N SER A 74 4.26 -2.40 16.63
CA SER A 74 4.50 -2.87 18.02
C SER A 74 4.87 -4.35 18.20
N GLY A 75 4.54 -5.22 17.24
CA GLY A 75 4.88 -6.65 17.26
C GLY A 75 6.17 -6.99 16.51
N THR A 76 6.39 -6.38 15.34
CA THR A 76 7.52 -6.64 14.45
C THR A 76 8.79 -5.93 14.89
N ASP A 77 8.68 -4.76 15.53
CA ASP A 77 9.80 -4.00 16.11
C ASP A 77 10.61 -4.79 17.15
N LYS A 78 9.97 -5.72 17.88
CA LYS A 78 10.60 -6.46 18.97
C LYS A 78 11.36 -7.72 18.52
N ILE A 79 10.91 -8.36 17.45
CA ILE A 79 11.51 -9.62 16.96
C ILE A 79 12.42 -9.37 15.76
N PHE A 80 12.00 -8.52 14.81
CA PHE A 80 12.77 -8.22 13.60
C PHE A 80 13.33 -6.79 13.57
N GLY A 81 12.77 -5.87 14.36
CA GLY A 81 13.28 -4.49 14.46
C GLY A 81 14.65 -4.35 15.13
N TRP A 82 15.07 -5.32 15.95
CA TRP A 82 16.46 -5.39 16.45
C TRP A 82 17.47 -5.78 15.36
N LEU A 83 17.08 -6.66 14.42
CA LEU A 83 17.91 -7.08 13.28
C LEU A 83 17.85 -6.09 12.11
N GLY A 84 16.71 -5.41 11.92
CA GLY A 84 16.46 -4.47 10.82
C GLY A 84 17.08 -3.07 10.99
N GLY A 85 17.81 -2.83 12.08
CA GLY A 85 18.53 -1.57 12.31
C GLY A 85 17.67 -0.42 12.87
N SER A 86 18.35 0.62 13.35
CA SER A 86 17.71 1.83 13.87
C SER A 86 17.06 2.64 12.74
N GLN A 87 16.13 3.54 13.10
CA GLN A 87 15.51 4.47 12.16
C GLN A 87 16.55 5.33 11.42
N SER A 88 17.65 5.69 12.07
CA SER A 88 18.75 6.43 11.43
C SER A 88 19.52 5.58 10.41
N THR A 89 19.75 4.30 10.70
CA THR A 89 20.34 3.36 9.74
C THR A 89 19.44 3.18 8.53
N GLU A 90 18.13 3.05 8.74
CA GLU A 90 17.14 2.94 7.67
C GLU A 90 17.17 4.15 6.73
N ILE A 91 17.23 5.36 7.28
CA ILE A 91 17.36 6.61 6.50
C ILE A 91 18.68 6.63 5.71
N ALA A 92 19.78 6.19 6.32
CA ALA A 92 21.08 6.17 5.65
C ALA A 92 21.10 5.21 4.45
N ILE A 93 20.55 4.00 4.63
CA ILE A 93 20.39 3.01 3.55
C ILE A 93 19.48 3.57 2.47
N GLY A 94 18.32 4.10 2.85
CA GLY A 94 17.37 4.72 1.94
C GLY A 94 17.97 5.82 1.08
N ARG A 95 18.78 6.69 1.70
CA ARG A 95 19.49 7.77 0.99
C ARG A 95 20.46 7.24 -0.05
N GLN A 96 21.23 6.20 0.29
CA GLN A 96 22.17 5.60 -0.65
C GLN A 96 21.44 4.99 -1.86
N LEU A 97 20.35 4.28 -1.61
CA LEU A 97 19.51 3.70 -2.67
C LEU A 97 18.84 4.78 -3.52
N ALA A 98 18.35 5.86 -2.91
CA ALA A 98 17.75 6.98 -3.63
C ALA A 98 18.77 7.64 -4.57
N LEU A 99 20.03 7.81 -4.14
CA LEU A 99 21.09 8.31 -5.01
C LEU A 99 21.34 7.40 -6.22
N GLU A 100 21.31 6.08 -6.03
CA GLU A 100 21.46 5.12 -7.13
C GLU A 100 20.29 5.21 -8.12
N VAL A 101 19.05 5.29 -7.62
CA VAL A 101 17.86 5.50 -8.45
C VAL A 101 17.98 6.80 -9.24
N GLU A 102 18.37 7.90 -8.60
CA GLU A 102 18.51 9.21 -9.24
C GLU A 102 19.65 9.27 -10.27
N GLN A 103 20.66 8.41 -10.16
CA GLN A 103 21.73 8.28 -11.16
C GLN A 103 21.29 7.49 -12.40
N GLN A 104 20.37 6.53 -12.23
CA GLN A 104 19.93 5.63 -13.29
C GLN A 104 18.65 6.12 -13.98
N ALA A 105 17.81 6.86 -13.26
CA ALA A 105 16.50 7.31 -13.71
C ALA A 105 16.53 8.78 -14.14
N LYS A 106 15.72 9.11 -15.16
CA LYS A 106 15.49 10.49 -15.56
C LYS A 106 14.43 11.11 -14.66
N ILE A 107 14.81 12.05 -13.80
CA ILE A 107 13.88 12.77 -12.93
C ILE A 107 13.15 13.86 -13.71
N VAL A 108 11.83 13.92 -13.55
CA VAL A 108 11.01 15.00 -14.11
C VAL A 108 11.33 16.31 -13.40
N GLN A 109 11.77 17.32 -14.15
CA GLN A 109 12.15 18.63 -13.60
C GLN A 109 11.03 19.67 -13.66
N ASP A 110 9.87 19.32 -14.23
CA ASP A 110 8.72 20.23 -14.29
C ASP A 110 8.17 20.47 -12.87
N PRO A 111 8.24 21.72 -12.36
CA PRO A 111 7.80 22.03 -11.01
C PRO A 111 6.28 21.83 -10.83
N LEU A 112 5.46 21.97 -11.87
CA LEU A 112 4.02 21.77 -11.75
C LEU A 112 3.67 20.30 -11.49
N ILE A 113 4.33 19.39 -12.20
CA ILE A 113 4.14 17.94 -12.03
C ILE A 113 4.69 17.52 -10.66
N ALA A 114 5.91 17.96 -10.33
CA ALA A 114 6.54 17.64 -9.06
C ALA A 114 5.72 18.14 -7.85
N GLU A 115 5.25 19.40 -7.88
CA GLU A 115 4.41 19.96 -6.82
C GLU A 115 3.06 19.26 -6.72
N TYR A 116 2.43 18.93 -7.85
CA TYR A 116 1.15 18.20 -7.86
C TYR A 116 1.27 16.84 -7.14
N VAL A 117 2.23 16.01 -7.56
CA VAL A 117 2.43 14.68 -6.98
C VAL A 117 2.89 14.78 -5.53
N ASN A 118 3.77 15.73 -5.23
CA ASN A 118 4.19 15.99 -3.85
C ASN A 118 2.99 16.37 -2.98
N ARG A 119 2.11 17.28 -3.43
CA ARG A 119 0.92 17.68 -2.68
C ARG A 119 0.01 16.50 -2.36
N VAL A 120 -0.27 15.64 -3.35
CA VAL A 120 -1.10 14.43 -3.14
C VAL A 120 -0.44 13.52 -2.11
N GLY A 121 0.85 13.21 -2.29
CA GLY A 121 1.56 12.33 -1.38
C GLY A 121 1.72 12.89 0.04
N GLN A 122 2.04 14.17 0.19
CA GLN A 122 2.12 14.80 1.51
C GLN A 122 0.76 14.81 2.21
N ASN A 123 -0.34 15.03 1.48
CA ASN A 123 -1.67 14.94 2.06
C ASN A 123 -1.96 13.53 2.62
N ILE A 124 -1.52 12.48 1.92
CA ILE A 124 -1.63 11.10 2.42
C ILE A 124 -0.76 10.89 3.66
N VAL A 125 0.50 11.36 3.62
CA VAL A 125 1.45 11.23 4.75
C VAL A 125 0.91 11.90 6.01
N LEU A 126 0.34 13.11 5.89
CA LEU A 126 -0.27 13.86 6.99
C LEU A 126 -1.44 13.11 7.65
N HIS A 127 -2.16 12.30 6.88
CA HIS A 127 -3.28 11.49 7.36
C HIS A 127 -2.91 10.00 7.52
N SER A 128 -1.63 9.72 7.79
CA SER A 128 -1.11 8.36 8.01
C SER A 128 -0.42 8.20 9.37
N ASP A 129 0.04 6.99 9.69
CA ASP A 129 0.86 6.73 10.87
C ASP A 129 2.37 7.02 10.66
N ALA A 130 2.73 7.67 9.54
CA ALA A 130 4.12 8.00 9.23
C ALA A 130 4.82 8.81 10.33
N LYS A 131 6.07 8.41 10.62
CA LYS A 131 6.95 9.03 11.63
C LYS A 131 8.19 9.68 11.03
N LEU A 132 8.30 9.65 9.71
CA LEU A 132 9.45 10.11 8.94
C LEU A 132 8.98 11.11 7.90
N PRO A 133 9.81 12.10 7.54
CA PRO A 133 9.54 12.95 6.40
C PRO A 133 9.61 12.12 5.12
N PHE A 134 8.69 12.37 4.19
CA PHE A 134 8.70 11.77 2.86
C PHE A 134 9.27 12.74 1.83
N THR A 135 10.23 12.25 1.02
CA THR A 135 10.76 12.95 -0.14
C THR A 135 10.20 12.29 -1.39
N ILE A 136 9.33 12.99 -2.11
CA ILE A 136 8.61 12.43 -3.26
C ILE A 136 9.21 13.01 -4.55
N LYS A 137 9.57 12.13 -5.48
CA LYS A 137 10.12 12.51 -6.80
C LYS A 137 9.38 11.77 -7.90
N VAL A 138 9.34 12.38 -9.08
CA VAL A 138 8.71 11.80 -10.28
C VAL A 138 9.79 11.36 -11.25
N ILE A 139 9.70 10.11 -11.70
CA ILE A 139 10.58 9.51 -12.70
C ILE A 139 9.88 9.51 -14.05
N GLU A 140 10.58 9.95 -15.09
CA GLU A 140 10.14 9.85 -16.46
C GLU A 140 10.33 8.40 -16.94
N SER A 141 9.26 7.62 -16.84
CA SER A 141 9.19 6.23 -17.29
C SER A 141 7.77 5.90 -17.75
N PRO A 142 7.59 5.18 -18.86
CA PRO A 142 6.27 4.76 -19.33
C PRO A 142 5.66 3.63 -18.48
N GLU A 143 6.43 3.05 -17.56
CA GLU A 143 5.94 1.98 -16.69
C GLU A 143 4.92 2.50 -15.68
N VAL A 144 3.84 1.74 -15.50
CA VAL A 144 2.79 1.99 -14.48
C VAL A 144 3.31 1.49 -13.14
N ASN A 145 4.09 2.31 -12.45
CA ASN A 145 4.75 1.93 -11.21
C ASN A 145 4.95 3.12 -10.25
N ALA A 146 4.96 2.83 -8.95
CA ALA A 146 5.45 3.69 -7.90
C ALA A 146 6.08 2.80 -6.82
N PHE A 147 7.13 3.28 -6.16
CA PHE A 147 7.80 2.49 -5.14
C PHE A 147 8.44 3.39 -4.10
N ALA A 148 8.42 2.92 -2.86
CA ALA A 148 9.02 3.62 -1.73
C ALA A 148 10.24 2.86 -1.19
N LEU A 149 11.28 3.62 -0.89
CA LEU A 149 12.50 3.15 -0.27
C LEU A 149 12.46 3.40 1.24
N PRO A 150 13.28 2.66 2.02
CA PRO A 150 13.41 2.89 3.45
C PRO A 150 13.76 4.35 3.75
N GLY A 151 13.34 4.88 4.90
CA GLY A 151 13.65 6.27 5.27
C GLY A 151 12.82 7.35 4.58
N GLY A 152 11.78 6.98 3.82
CA GLY A 152 10.79 7.92 3.28
C GLY A 152 11.10 8.49 1.89
N PHE A 153 12.00 7.89 1.12
CA PHE A 153 12.20 8.28 -0.28
C PHE A 153 11.16 7.59 -1.16
N PHE A 154 10.38 8.34 -1.92
CA PHE A 154 9.26 7.81 -2.68
C PHE A 154 9.32 8.28 -4.14
N PHE A 155 9.17 7.33 -5.06
CA PHE A 155 9.27 7.58 -6.48
C PHE A 155 7.99 7.16 -7.20
N VAL A 156 7.50 8.03 -8.08
CA VAL A 156 6.30 7.81 -8.88
C VAL A 156 6.68 7.91 -10.36
N ASN A 157 6.35 6.91 -11.16
CA ASN A 157 6.61 6.97 -12.60
C ASN A 157 5.53 7.76 -13.33
N THR A 158 5.91 8.49 -14.38
CA THR A 158 4.96 9.19 -15.26
C THR A 158 3.91 8.25 -15.87
N GLY A 159 4.27 7.00 -16.14
CA GLY A 159 3.34 5.98 -16.64
C GLY A 159 2.18 5.71 -15.68
N LEU A 160 2.42 5.74 -14.36
CA LEU A 160 1.34 5.63 -13.38
C LEU A 160 0.41 6.83 -13.41
N ILE A 161 0.97 8.05 -13.51
CA ILE A 161 0.19 9.29 -13.57
C ILE A 161 -0.68 9.30 -14.83
N MET A 162 -0.15 8.83 -15.96
CA MET A 162 -0.88 8.77 -17.23
C MET A 162 -1.91 7.64 -17.29
N ALA A 163 -1.73 6.58 -16.52
CA ALA A 163 -2.64 5.43 -16.48
C ALA A 163 -3.81 5.61 -15.50
N ALA A 164 -3.70 6.51 -14.52
CA ALA A 164 -4.76 6.80 -13.58
C ALA A 164 -5.86 7.64 -14.25
N ASP A 165 -7.12 7.20 -14.15
CA ASP A 165 -8.26 7.92 -14.72
C ASP A 165 -8.61 9.17 -13.88
N ASN A 166 -8.22 9.16 -12.60
CA ASN A 166 -8.49 10.23 -11.65
C ASN A 166 -7.46 10.26 -10.50
N GLU A 167 -7.43 11.37 -9.76
CA GLU A 167 -6.50 11.56 -8.62
C GLU A 167 -6.69 10.51 -7.51
N SER A 168 -7.90 9.96 -7.34
CA SER A 168 -8.17 8.99 -6.27
C SER A 168 -7.47 7.65 -6.53
N GLU A 169 -7.35 7.24 -7.79
CA GLU A 169 -6.61 6.03 -8.17
C GLU A 169 -5.11 6.20 -7.93
N LEU A 170 -4.55 7.34 -8.35
CA LEU A 170 -3.15 7.69 -8.06
C LEU A 170 -2.90 7.71 -6.55
N ALA A 171 -3.77 8.38 -5.80
CA ALA A 171 -3.69 8.45 -4.34
C ALA A 171 -3.83 7.08 -3.68
N GLY A 172 -4.65 6.17 -4.22
CA GLY A 172 -4.78 4.81 -3.74
C GLY A 172 -3.48 4.01 -3.83
N VAL A 173 -2.81 4.08 -4.98
CA VAL A 173 -1.49 3.44 -5.17
C VAL A 173 -0.45 4.08 -4.26
N MET A 174 -0.42 5.41 -4.18
CA MET A 174 0.52 6.11 -3.29
C MET A 174 0.30 5.76 -1.81
N ALA A 175 -0.96 5.65 -1.37
CA ALA A 175 -1.29 5.26 0.00
C ALA A 175 -0.88 3.82 0.32
N HIS A 176 -1.01 2.91 -0.65
CA HIS A 176 -0.52 1.53 -0.53
C HIS A 176 1.00 1.50 -0.26
N GLU A 177 1.77 2.22 -1.08
CA GLU A 177 3.23 2.29 -0.93
C GLU A 177 3.67 2.96 0.38
N ILE A 178 3.00 4.06 0.77
CA ILE A 178 3.28 4.72 2.05
C ILE A 178 3.01 3.77 3.23
N ALA A 179 1.92 2.99 3.18
CA ALA A 179 1.61 2.03 4.24
C ALA A 179 2.71 0.96 4.41
N HIS A 180 3.33 0.52 3.30
CA HIS A 180 4.47 -0.41 3.36
C HIS A 180 5.69 0.17 4.06
N VAL A 181 6.00 1.45 3.84
CA VAL A 181 7.10 2.14 4.55
C VAL A 181 6.77 2.31 6.02
N VAL A 182 5.54 2.76 6.33
CA VAL A 182 5.08 2.97 7.70
C VAL A 182 5.17 1.68 8.52
N ALA A 183 4.78 0.55 7.91
CA ALA A 183 4.88 -0.79 8.49
C ALA A 183 6.32 -1.36 8.54
N ARG A 184 7.30 -0.64 7.97
CA ARG A 184 8.71 -1.06 7.86
C ARG A 184 8.90 -2.46 7.23
N HIS A 185 8.02 -2.85 6.30
CA HIS A 185 8.06 -4.17 5.66
C HIS A 185 9.41 -4.49 5.02
N ALA A 186 10.08 -3.48 4.42
CA ALA A 186 11.41 -3.65 3.83
C ALA A 186 12.46 -4.10 4.86
N MET A 187 12.46 -3.50 6.06
CA MET A 187 13.40 -3.84 7.13
C MET A 187 13.06 -5.18 7.78
N GLU A 188 11.77 -5.50 7.90
CA GLU A 188 11.33 -6.81 8.40
C GLU A 188 11.81 -7.94 7.48
N ASN A 189 11.67 -7.78 6.16
CA ASN A 189 12.15 -8.77 5.18
C ASN A 189 13.68 -8.90 5.19
N GLN A 190 14.42 -7.80 5.34
CA GLN A 190 15.88 -7.84 5.51
C GLN A 190 16.28 -8.57 6.80
N GLY A 191 15.62 -8.26 7.92
CA GLY A 191 15.87 -8.92 9.20
C GLY A 191 15.59 -10.42 9.15
N LYS A 192 14.50 -10.84 8.49
CA LYS A 192 14.19 -12.26 8.24
C LYS A 192 15.29 -12.95 7.44
N MET A 193 15.80 -12.31 6.38
CA MET A 193 16.87 -12.87 5.56
C MET A 193 18.17 -13.05 6.34
N GLN A 194 18.54 -12.06 7.16
CA GLN A 194 19.70 -12.16 8.04
C GLN A 194 19.52 -13.27 9.09
N ALA A 195 18.33 -13.37 9.70
CA ALA A 195 18.04 -14.42 10.67
C ALA A 195 18.17 -15.84 10.06
N ILE A 196 17.70 -16.04 8.82
CA ILE A 196 17.88 -17.31 8.09
C ILE A 196 19.37 -17.61 7.89
N ASN A 197 20.15 -16.61 7.47
CA ASN A 197 21.60 -16.78 7.30
C ASN A 197 22.29 -17.14 8.62
N TYR A 198 21.91 -16.54 9.74
CA TYR A 198 22.47 -16.89 11.05
C TYR A 198 22.00 -18.26 11.56
N GLY A 199 20.76 -18.67 11.26
CA GLY A 199 20.20 -19.97 11.67
C GLY A 199 20.68 -21.16 10.83
N LEU A 200 21.21 -20.93 9.62
CA LEU A 200 21.85 -21.97 8.80
C LEU A 200 23.32 -22.23 9.17
N ILE A 201 23.89 -21.46 10.09
CA ILE A 201 25.28 -21.59 10.57
C ILE A 201 25.33 -22.12 12.02
N GLY A 202 24.18 -22.50 12.60
CA GLY A 202 24.05 -23.03 13.97
C GLY A 202 23.75 -24.52 14.03
#